data_AF-A0A956J1E3-F1
#
_entry.id   AF-A0A956J1E3-F1
#
_cell.length_a   1.000
_cell.length_b   1.000
_cell.length_c   1.000
_cell.angle_alpha   90.00
_cell.angle_beta   90.00
_cell.angle_gamma   90.00
#
_symmetry.space_group_name_H-M   'P 1'
#
loop_
_entity.id
_entity.type
_entity.pdbx_description
1 polymer ?
#
loop_
_entity_poly.entity_id
_entity_poly.type
_entity_poly.pdbx_seq_one_letter_code
_entity_poly.pdbx_strand_id
1 'polypeptide(L)' 'LAEMLSDLEGLTPSPHAVMLHYAGLVNGCVVEASDLEQQPRCDVSWFPGATLMGTRADSRRLAECVVKCAQELLEER' A
#
# COMPACT_ATOMS: atom_id res chain seq x y z
N LEU A 1 19.46 12.06 -12.36
CA LEU A 1 18.86 11.19 -11.31
C LEU A 1 17.33 11.19 -11.46
N ALA A 2 16.85 10.95 -12.68
CA ALA A 2 15.44 11.06 -13.08
C ALA A 2 15.15 10.00 -14.16
N GLU A 3 15.74 8.83 -13.98
CA GLU A 3 15.62 7.72 -14.90
C GLU A 3 14.93 6.57 -14.16
N MET A 4 13.86 6.07 -14.76
CA MET A 4 13.31 4.73 -14.58
C MET A 4 12.38 4.48 -13.39
N LEU A 5 11.24 5.18 -13.38
CA LEU A 5 9.98 4.47 -13.27
C LEU A 5 9.30 4.69 -14.62
N SER A 6 9.45 3.73 -15.53
CA SER A 6 8.55 3.64 -16.68
C SER A 6 7.13 3.65 -16.10
N ASP A 7 6.35 4.68 -16.43
CA ASP A 7 4.93 4.74 -16.09
C ASP A 7 4.34 3.35 -16.35
N LEU A 8 3.58 2.82 -15.40
CA LEU A 8 2.71 1.68 -15.68
C LEU A 8 1.72 2.18 -16.74
N GLU A 9 2.04 1.96 -18.02
CA GLU A 9 1.35 2.56 -19.15
C GLU A 9 -0.17 2.34 -19.01
N GLY A 10 -0.91 3.44 -18.87
CA GLY A 10 -2.38 3.43 -18.81
C GLY A 10 -3.03 3.53 -17.42
N LEU A 11 -2.27 3.58 -16.32
CA LEU A 11 -2.84 3.79 -14.98
C LEU A 11 -2.69 5.24 -14.51
N THR A 12 -3.79 5.84 -14.04
CA THR A 12 -3.76 7.14 -13.37
C THR A 12 -2.97 7.05 -12.07
N PRO A 13 -1.97 7.91 -11.82
CA PRO A 13 -1.17 7.89 -10.59
C PRO A 13 -2.04 8.11 -9.35
N SER A 14 -2.44 7.02 -8.70
CA SER A 14 -3.25 7.03 -7.48
C SER A 14 -3.13 5.69 -6.75
N PRO A 15 -3.18 5.67 -5.41
CA PRO A 15 -3.27 4.42 -4.64
C PRO A 15 -4.44 3.55 -5.10
N HIS A 16 -5.56 4.18 -5.46
CA HIS A 16 -6.74 3.53 -6.01
C HIS A 16 -6.43 2.68 -7.25
N ALA A 17 -5.75 3.26 -8.26
CA ALA A 17 -5.44 2.55 -9.50
C ALA A 17 -4.46 1.40 -9.28
N VAL A 18 -3.45 1.59 -8.43
CA VAL A 18 -2.50 0.53 -8.03
C VAL A 18 -3.26 -0.63 -7.40
N MET A 19 -4.19 -0.32 -6.50
CA MET A 19 -4.93 -1.34 -5.75
C MET A 19 -5.92 -2.12 -6.60
N LEU A 20 -6.60 -1.47 -7.55
CA LEU A 20 -7.41 -2.17 -8.55
C LEU A 20 -6.55 -3.07 -9.45
N HIS A 21 -5.34 -2.62 -9.81
CA HIS A 21 -4.44 -3.40 -10.65
C HIS A 21 -3.94 -4.68 -9.96
N TYR A 22 -3.66 -4.62 -8.65
CA TYR A 22 -3.16 -5.77 -7.88
C TYR A 22 -4.26 -6.54 -7.12
N ALA A 23 -5.53 -6.15 -7.26
CA ALA A 23 -6.63 -6.83 -6.60
C ALA A 23 -6.66 -8.33 -6.97
N GLY A 24 -6.83 -9.20 -5.96
CA GLY A 24 -6.79 -10.65 -6.12
C GLY A 24 -5.38 -11.27 -6.09
N LEU A 25 -4.31 -10.47 -6.14
CA LEU A 25 -2.94 -10.92 -5.92
C LEU A 25 -2.44 -10.62 -4.50
N VAL A 26 -2.96 -9.57 -3.87
CA VAL A 26 -2.62 -9.17 -2.51
C VAL A 26 -3.87 -9.18 -1.62
N ASN A 27 -3.68 -9.50 -0.34
CA ASN A 27 -4.77 -9.50 0.65
C ASN A 27 -4.85 -8.20 1.45
N GLY A 28 -3.78 -7.41 1.47
CA GLY A 28 -3.78 -6.11 2.12
C GLY A 28 -2.75 -5.14 1.55
N CYS A 29 -2.93 -3.86 1.86
CA CYS A 29 -2.03 -2.79 1.49
C CYS A 29 -1.91 -1.75 2.60
N VAL A 30 -0.69 -1.25 2.81
CA VAL A 30 -0.41 -0.14 3.71
C VAL A 30 -0.37 1.14 2.89
N VAL A 31 -1.20 2.11 3.26
CA VAL A 31 -1.33 3.41 2.58
C VAL A 31 -1.26 4.55 3.59
N GLU A 32 -1.01 5.79 3.13
CA GLU A 32 -1.12 6.96 3.99
C GLU A 32 -2.55 7.10 4.53
N ALA A 33 -2.68 7.57 5.78
CA ALA A 33 -3.98 7.72 6.43
C ALA A 33 -4.92 8.66 5.66
N SER A 34 -4.37 9.67 4.97
CA SER A 34 -5.13 10.58 4.12
C SER A 34 -5.76 9.92 2.90
N ASP A 35 -5.27 8.76 2.48
CA ASP A 35 -5.73 8.07 1.28
C ASP A 35 -6.86 7.07 1.56
N LEU A 36 -7.13 6.77 2.84
CA LEU A 36 -8.18 5.82 3.25
C LEU A 36 -9.58 6.25 2.78
N GLU A 37 -9.85 7.56 2.70
CA GLU A 37 -11.14 8.08 2.24
C GLU A 37 -11.42 7.75 0.76
N GLN A 38 -10.38 7.37 0.00
CA GLN A 38 -10.46 7.03 -1.42
C GLN A 38 -10.38 5.53 -1.69
N GLN A 39 -10.56 4.69 -0.66
CA GLN A 39 -10.48 3.24 -0.77
C GLN A 39 -11.42 2.71 -1.87
N PRO A 40 -10.89 2.04 -2.91
CA PRO A 40 -11.69 1.34 -3.91
C PRO A 40 -12.48 0.22 -3.25
N ARG A 41 -13.68 -0.03 -3.77
CA ARG A 41 -14.44 -1.25 -3.44
C ARG A 41 -13.76 -2.44 -4.13
N CYS A 42 -12.79 -3.03 -3.45
CA CYS A 42 -12.07 -4.24 -3.87
C CYS A 42 -11.81 -5.14 -2.66
N ASP A 43 -11.55 -6.42 -2.91
CA ASP A 43 -11.31 -7.44 -1.86
C ASP A 43 -9.87 -7.37 -1.30
N VAL A 44 -9.41 -6.16 -1.00
CA VAL A 44 -8.12 -5.92 -0.38
C VAL A 44 -8.31 -5.03 0.84
N SER A 45 -7.77 -5.46 1.99
CA SER A 45 -7.83 -4.69 3.23
C SER A 45 -6.83 -3.53 3.19
N TRP A 46 -7.26 -2.35 3.63
CA TRP A 46 -6.42 -1.15 3.65
C TRP A 46 -6.01 -0.83 5.08
N PHE A 47 -4.71 -0.66 5.29
CA PHE A 47 -4.14 -0.35 6.59
C PHE A 47 -3.47 1.03 6.55
N PRO A 48 -3.78 1.94 7.48
CA PRO A 48 -3.07 3.21 7.56
C PRO A 48 -1.64 2.99 8.06
N GLY A 49 -0.68 3.63 7.41
CA GLY A 49 0.70 3.69 7.85
C GLY A 49 1.45 4.86 7.20
N ALA A 50 2.44 5.42 7.90
CA ALA A 50 3.31 6.43 7.32
C ALA A 50 4.32 5.78 6.37
N THR A 51 4.05 5.90 5.07
CA THR A 51 4.77 5.29 3.95
C THR A 51 5.96 6.11 3.46
N LEU A 52 6.03 7.41 3.81
CA LEU A 52 7.19 8.24 3.52
C LEU A 52 8.45 7.70 4.22
N MET A 53 9.44 7.30 3.42
CA MET A 53 10.70 6.74 3.90
C MET A 53 11.87 7.70 3.65
N GLY A 54 12.05 8.68 4.54
CA GLY A 54 13.19 9.61 4.47
C GLY A 54 14.46 9.08 5.12
N THR A 55 14.32 8.18 6.10
CA THR A 55 15.42 7.63 6.90
C THR A 55 15.32 6.11 7.05
N ARG A 56 16.40 5.47 7.51
CA ARG A 56 16.37 4.03 7.89
C ARG A 56 15.35 3.73 8.99
N ALA A 57 15.12 4.68 9.90
CA ALA A 57 14.12 4.53 10.95
C ALA A 57 12.70 4.50 10.36
N ASP A 58 12.44 5.32 9.34
CA ASP A 58 11.16 5.31 8.63
C ASP A 58 10.94 3.98 7.89
N SER A 59 11.95 3.48 7.18
CA SER A 59 11.86 2.17 6.51
C SER A 59 11.60 1.04 7.51
N ARG A 60 12.28 1.05 8.66
CA ARG A 60 12.05 0.06 9.71
C ARG A 60 10.63 0.14 10.25
N ARG A 61 10.15 1.34 10.57
CA ARG A 61 8.79 1.59 11.07
C ARG A 61 7.73 1.11 10.07
N LEU A 62 7.92 1.38 8.77
CA LEU A 62 7.01 0.90 7.73
C LEU A 62 7.04 -0.63 7.60
N ALA A 63 8.22 -1.25 7.66
CA ALA A 63 8.34 -2.71 7.62
C ALA A 63 7.65 -3.38 8.83
N GLU A 64 7.81 -2.82 10.03
CA GLU A 64 7.11 -3.28 11.24
C GLU A 64 5.59 -3.17 11.10
N CYS A 65 5.09 -2.08 10.49
CA CYS A 65 3.68 -1.91 10.15
C CYS A 65 3.19 -3.00 9.19
N VAL A 66 3.92 -3.26 8.10
CA VAL A 66 3.55 -4.31 7.12
C VAL A 66 3.47 -5.69 7.79
N VAL A 67 4.44 -6.03 8.64
CA VAL A 67 4.42 -7.30 9.38
C VAL A 67 3.19 -7.41 10.28
N LYS A 68 2.86 -6.34 11.01
CA LYS A 68 1.68 -6.30 11.87
C LYS A 68 0.38 -6.50 11.07
N CYS A 69 0.22 -5.79 9.96
CA CYS A 69 -0.96 -5.93 9.10
C CYS A 69 -1.08 -7.34 8.51
N ALA A 70 0.05 -7.96 8.14
CA ALA A 70 0.05 -9.34 7.68
C ALA A 70 -0.38 -10.33 8.77
N GLN A 71 -0.05 -10.08 10.04
CA GLN A 71 -0.51 -10.89 11.16
C GLN A 71 -2.02 -10.75 11.36
N GLU A 72 -2.57 -9.53 11.34
CA GLU A 72 -4.01 -9.29 11.44
C GLU A 72 -4.79 -10.04 10.34
N LEU A 73 -4.30 -10.01 9.09
CA LEU A 73 -4.90 -10.75 7.98
C LEU A 73 -4.86 -12.28 8.12
N LEU A 74 -3.89 -12.82 8.85
CA LEU A 74 -3.80 -14.27 9.10
C LEU A 74 -4.76 -14.71 10.20
N GLU A 75 -5.08 -13.82 11.15
CA GLU A 75 -6.02 -14.09 12.25
C GLU A 75 -7.50 -14.01 11.82
N GLU A 76 -7.80 -13.26 10.75
CA GLU A 76 -9.15 -13.12 10.18
C GLU A 76 -9.59 -14.31 9.28
N ARG A 77 -8.73 -15.33 9.09
CA ARG A 77 -8.98 -16.51 8.23
C ARG A 77 -9.30 -17.76 9.04
#